data_AF-A0A971VX12-F1
#
_entry.id   AF-A0A971VX12-F1
#
_cell.length_a   1.000
_cell.length_b   1.000
_cell.length_c   1.000
_cell.angle_alpha   90.00
_cell.angle_beta   90.00
_cell.angle_gamma   90.00
#
_symmetry.space_group_name_H-M   'P 1'
#
loop_
_entity.id
_entity.type
_entity.pdbx_description
1 polymer ?
#
loop_
_entity_poly.entity_id
_entity_poly.type
_entity_poly.pdbx_seq_one_letter_code
_entity_poly.pdbx_strand_id
1 'polypeptide(L)'
;VKVDVTNTGDVAGKEVVQLYVGDRESTVIRPIKELKGFEKVTLNPGETKTVSFELGKRAFAYYNTEIKDWHVETGEFDILVGKSSRDIVCKETIVVESTVKLPVVYTTSSNFADVMEDPKAMEICQPLWNSVASLFKGDDTKESSAAEQAVMEMMVANMVKVMPLRAAINFGDGSVTYEQLDAILEKINRA
;
A
#
# COMPACT_ATOMS: atom_id res chain seq x y z
N VAL A 1 -4.12 -10.49 -21.65
CA VAL A 1 -2.91 -11.27 -22.01
C VAL A 1 -3.21 -12.09 -23.25
N LYS A 2 -2.36 -12.03 -24.29
CA LYS A 2 -2.49 -12.88 -25.49
C LYS A 2 -1.17 -13.62 -25.71
N VAL A 3 -1.24 -14.91 -25.99
CA VAL A 3 -0.06 -15.76 -26.20
C VAL A 3 -0.30 -16.69 -27.38
N ASP A 4 0.66 -16.77 -28.27
CA ASP A 4 0.65 -17.72 -29.38
C ASP A 4 1.22 -19.06 -28.95
N VAL A 5 0.51 -20.14 -29.29
CA VAL A 5 0.90 -21.51 -29.00
C VAL A 5 1.01 -22.27 -30.31
N THR A 6 2.21 -22.80 -30.57
CA THR A 6 2.50 -23.58 -31.77
C THR A 6 2.76 -25.03 -31.41
N ASN A 7 2.12 -25.97 -32.11
CA ASN A 7 2.50 -27.38 -32.04
C ASN A 7 3.69 -27.62 -32.96
N THR A 8 4.87 -27.82 -32.38
CA THR A 8 6.12 -28.05 -33.10
C THR A 8 6.44 -29.54 -33.33
N GLY A 9 5.53 -30.44 -32.93
CA GLY A 9 5.69 -31.89 -33.14
C GLY A 9 4.93 -32.40 -34.37
N ASP A 10 5.11 -33.69 -34.66
CA ASP A 10 4.55 -34.35 -35.85
C ASP A 10 3.16 -34.96 -35.63
N VAL A 11 2.62 -34.86 -34.40
CA VAL A 11 1.31 -35.43 -34.04
C VAL A 11 0.37 -34.36 -33.49
N ALA A 12 -0.92 -34.53 -33.75
CA ALA A 12 -1.94 -33.66 -33.17
C ALA A 12 -2.00 -33.84 -31.64
N GLY A 13 -2.14 -32.73 -30.92
CA GLY A 13 -2.06 -32.70 -29.46
C GLY A 13 -2.96 -31.66 -28.82
N LYS A 14 -3.05 -31.72 -27.49
CA LYS A 14 -3.70 -30.67 -26.68
C LYS A 14 -2.71 -30.13 -25.67
N GLU A 15 -2.64 -28.81 -25.56
CA GLU A 15 -1.80 -28.09 -24.61
C GLU A 15 -2.68 -27.31 -23.63
N VAL A 16 -2.27 -27.23 -22.36
CA VAL A 16 -2.95 -26.43 -21.34
C VAL A 16 -2.08 -25.24 -20.99
N VAL A 17 -2.41 -24.09 -21.55
CA VAL A 17 -1.73 -22.83 -21.24
C VAL A 17 -2.21 -22.35 -19.88
N GLN A 18 -1.29 -22.09 -18.96
CA GLN A 18 -1.61 -21.64 -17.60
C GLN A 18 -1.08 -20.22 -17.39
N LEU A 19 -1.95 -19.34 -16.89
CA LEU A 19 -1.65 -17.96 -16.55
C LEU A 19 -1.59 -17.79 -15.04
N TYR A 20 -0.47 -17.28 -14.55
CA TYR A 20 -0.24 -16.98 -13.15
C TYR A 20 0.03 -15.48 -12.96
N VAL A 21 -0.29 -15.00 -11.76
CA VAL A 21 0.10 -13.67 -11.28
C VAL A 21 0.92 -13.84 -10.02
N GLY A 22 2.09 -13.20 -9.97
CA GLY A 22 2.95 -13.13 -8.79
C GLY A 22 3.12 -11.68 -8.34
N ASP A 23 2.99 -11.45 -7.04
CA ASP A 23 3.27 -10.15 -6.42
C ASP A 23 4.74 -10.12 -6.02
N ARG A 24 5.51 -9.10 -6.46
CA ARG A 24 6.96 -9.06 -6.21
C ARG A 24 7.28 -8.61 -4.79
N GLU A 25 6.52 -7.66 -4.28
CA GLU A 25 6.66 -7.07 -2.96
C GLU A 25 5.27 -6.84 -2.38
N SER A 26 4.84 -7.74 -1.51
CA SER A 26 3.55 -7.62 -0.83
C SER A 26 3.75 -7.32 0.65
N THR A 27 2.86 -6.49 1.21
CA THR A 27 2.87 -6.24 2.67
C THR A 27 2.33 -7.41 3.46
N VAL A 28 1.63 -8.34 2.80
CA VAL A 28 1.08 -9.56 3.39
C VAL A 28 1.77 -10.80 2.84
N ILE A 29 1.75 -11.89 3.60
CA ILE A 29 2.32 -13.17 3.15
C ILE A 29 1.42 -13.73 2.05
N ARG A 30 1.99 -13.88 0.85
CA ARG A 30 1.30 -14.42 -0.33
C ARG A 30 2.10 -15.57 -0.95
N PRO A 31 1.44 -16.48 -1.70
CA PRO A 31 2.16 -17.41 -2.56
C PRO A 31 3.02 -16.64 -3.57
N ILE A 32 4.16 -17.23 -3.95
CA ILE A 32 5.06 -16.66 -4.95
C ILE A 32 4.33 -16.33 -6.26
N LYS A 33 3.33 -17.16 -6.62
CA LYS A 33 2.41 -16.94 -7.73
C LYS A 33 1.14 -17.75 -7.54
N GLU A 34 0.05 -17.27 -8.13
CA GLU A 34 -1.27 -17.86 -8.06
C GLU A 34 -1.85 -18.06 -9.47
N LEU A 35 -2.49 -19.19 -9.74
CA LEU A 35 -3.15 -19.45 -11.03
C LEU A 35 -4.37 -18.54 -11.18
N LYS A 36 -4.43 -17.75 -12.25
CA LYS A 36 -5.53 -16.82 -12.55
C LYS A 36 -6.34 -17.19 -13.79
N GLY A 37 -5.81 -18.06 -14.64
CA GLY A 37 -6.54 -18.61 -15.78
C GLY A 37 -5.82 -19.80 -16.38
N PHE A 38 -6.55 -20.64 -17.08
CA PHE A 38 -5.97 -21.67 -17.94
C PHE A 38 -6.87 -21.90 -19.14
N GLU A 39 -6.28 -22.27 -20.27
CA GLU A 39 -7.01 -22.57 -21.49
C GLU A 39 -6.42 -23.80 -22.15
N LYS A 40 -7.29 -24.71 -22.58
CA LYS A 40 -6.87 -25.95 -23.24
C LYS A 40 -7.11 -25.85 -24.74
N VAL A 41 -6.02 -25.82 -25.50
CA VAL A 41 -6.05 -25.67 -26.95
C VAL A 41 -5.71 -26.99 -27.64
N THR A 42 -6.41 -27.30 -28.73
CA THR A 42 -6.10 -28.44 -29.60
C THR A 42 -5.39 -27.94 -30.85
N LEU A 43 -4.26 -28.56 -31.21
CA LEU A 43 -3.39 -28.12 -32.30
C LEU A 43 -2.96 -29.30 -33.17
N ASN A 44 -3.13 -29.16 -34.48
CA ASN A 44 -2.52 -30.05 -35.48
C ASN A 44 -1.00 -29.76 -35.59
N PRO A 45 -0.20 -30.69 -36.16
CA PRO A 45 1.21 -30.44 -36.43
C PRO A 45 1.44 -29.13 -37.20
N GLY A 46 2.33 -28.28 -36.68
CA GLY A 46 2.66 -26.96 -37.27
C GLY A 46 1.59 -25.87 -37.07
N GLU A 47 0.44 -26.17 -36.47
CA GLU A 47 -0.62 -25.18 -36.23
C GLU A 47 -0.23 -24.22 -35.09
N THR A 48 -0.55 -22.94 -35.25
CA THR A 48 -0.45 -21.92 -34.22
C THR A 48 -1.84 -21.37 -33.88
N LYS A 49 -2.15 -21.25 -32.59
CA LYS A 49 -3.35 -20.57 -32.09
C LYS A 49 -3.00 -19.55 -31.01
N THR A 50 -3.67 -18.41 -31.04
CA THR A 50 -3.59 -17.40 -30.00
C THR A 50 -4.59 -17.70 -28.89
N VAL A 51 -4.09 -17.86 -27.66
CA VAL A 51 -4.89 -17.96 -26.44
C VAL A 51 -4.98 -16.57 -25.81
N SER A 52 -6.17 -16.19 -25.35
CA SER A 52 -6.43 -14.88 -24.74
C SER A 52 -7.00 -15.04 -23.33
N PHE A 53 -6.47 -14.27 -22.39
CA PHE A 53 -6.95 -14.18 -21.01
C PHE A 53 -7.25 -12.74 -20.64
N GLU A 54 -8.34 -12.55 -19.90
CA GLU A 54 -8.72 -11.27 -19.30
C GLU A 54 -8.38 -11.28 -17.80
N LEU A 55 -7.66 -10.26 -17.34
CA LEU A 55 -7.29 -10.10 -15.94
C LEU A 55 -8.05 -8.91 -15.35
N GLY A 56 -9.08 -9.18 -14.57
CA GLY A 56 -9.78 -8.16 -13.78
C GLY A 56 -9.05 -7.84 -12.47
N LYS A 57 -9.56 -6.86 -11.72
CA LYS A 57 -9.04 -6.43 -10.40
C LYS A 57 -8.73 -7.60 -9.45
N ARG A 58 -9.59 -8.62 -9.46
CA ARG A 58 -9.48 -9.82 -8.63
C ARG A 58 -8.27 -10.70 -8.89
N ALA A 59 -7.63 -10.57 -10.06
CA ALA A 59 -6.41 -11.29 -10.35
C ALA A 59 -5.22 -10.81 -9.50
N PHE A 60 -5.23 -9.54 -9.10
CA PHE A 60 -4.16 -8.90 -8.34
C PHE A 60 -4.47 -8.84 -6.84
N ALA A 61 -5.77 -8.96 -6.50
CA ALA A 61 -6.25 -8.75 -5.14
C ALA A 61 -5.95 -9.90 -4.18
N TYR A 62 -5.72 -9.56 -2.91
CA TYR A 62 -5.82 -10.44 -1.76
C TYR A 62 -7.01 -10.02 -0.88
N TYR A 63 -7.40 -10.88 0.06
CA TYR A 63 -8.45 -10.54 1.02
C TYR A 63 -7.83 -9.81 2.21
N ASN A 64 -8.17 -8.54 2.40
CA ASN A 64 -7.71 -7.76 3.55
C ASN A 64 -8.76 -7.86 4.67
N THR A 65 -8.34 -8.41 5.81
CA THR A 65 -9.21 -8.66 6.97
C THR A 65 -9.63 -7.40 7.72
N GLU A 66 -8.87 -6.31 7.61
CA GLU A 66 -9.16 -5.04 8.27
C GLU A 66 -10.35 -4.36 7.63
N ILE A 67 -10.36 -4.28 6.29
CA ILE A 67 -11.48 -3.71 5.51
C ILE A 67 -12.58 -4.74 5.18
N LYS A 68 -12.35 -6.01 5.53
CA LYS A 68 -13.24 -7.16 5.23
C LYS A 68 -13.60 -7.27 3.73
N ASP A 69 -12.67 -6.89 2.86
CA ASP A 69 -12.87 -6.84 1.41
C ASP A 69 -11.58 -7.13 0.63
N TRP A 70 -11.71 -7.27 -0.68
CA TRP A 70 -10.61 -7.51 -1.61
C TRP A 70 -9.83 -6.24 -1.88
N HIS A 71 -8.55 -6.28 -1.51
CA HIS A 71 -7.62 -5.18 -1.70
C HIS A 71 -6.57 -5.54 -2.75
N VAL A 72 -6.19 -4.56 -3.57
CA VAL A 72 -5.07 -4.66 -4.50
C VAL A 72 -4.03 -3.66 -4.01
N GLU A 73 -2.81 -4.13 -3.75
CA GLU A 73 -1.70 -3.26 -3.42
C GLU A 73 -1.20 -2.51 -4.65
N THR A 74 -0.73 -1.28 -4.45
CA THR A 74 0.06 -0.60 -5.47
C THR A 74 1.44 -1.25 -5.53
N GLY A 75 1.87 -1.69 -6.70
CA GLY A 75 3.16 -2.37 -6.83
C GLY A 75 3.39 -3.06 -8.17
N GLU A 76 4.52 -3.78 -8.26
CA GLU A 76 4.90 -4.57 -9.42
C GLU A 76 4.34 -5.99 -9.35
N PHE A 77 3.63 -6.40 -10.40
CA PHE A 77 3.10 -7.75 -10.55
C PHE A 77 3.70 -8.43 -11.77
N ASP A 78 4.14 -9.68 -11.59
CA ASP A 78 4.59 -10.56 -12.64
C ASP A 78 3.41 -11.33 -13.25
N ILE A 79 3.18 -11.13 -14.54
CA ILE A 79 2.28 -11.91 -15.38
C ILE A 79 3.09 -13.05 -16.00
N LEU A 80 2.76 -14.29 -15.63
CA LEU A 80 3.56 -15.47 -15.93
C LEU A 80 2.73 -16.46 -16.72
N VAL A 81 3.23 -16.91 -17.87
CA VAL A 81 2.57 -17.96 -18.67
C VAL A 81 3.47 -19.19 -18.72
N GLY A 82 2.88 -20.36 -18.44
CA GLY A 82 3.60 -21.61 -18.34
C GLY A 82 2.81 -22.82 -18.82
N LYS A 83 3.54 -23.92 -19.01
CA LYS A 83 2.98 -25.27 -19.25
C LYS A 83 2.64 -25.98 -17.95
N SER A 84 3.29 -25.56 -16.86
CA SER A 84 3.00 -25.99 -15.50
C SER A 84 3.33 -24.87 -14.52
N SER A 85 2.96 -25.02 -13.25
CA SER A 85 3.37 -24.08 -12.20
C SER A 85 4.89 -23.99 -12.01
N ARG A 86 5.67 -24.95 -12.52
CA ARG A 86 7.15 -24.95 -12.45
C ARG A 86 7.81 -24.60 -13.77
N ASP A 87 7.10 -24.76 -14.88
CA ASP A 87 7.60 -24.53 -16.25
C ASP A 87 6.96 -23.26 -16.83
N ILE A 88 7.59 -22.12 -16.54
CA ILE A 88 7.17 -20.79 -17.02
C ILE A 88 7.98 -20.45 -18.27
N VAL A 89 7.30 -20.09 -19.35
CA VAL A 89 7.89 -19.83 -20.67
C VAL A 89 7.84 -18.36 -21.06
N CYS A 90 6.89 -17.61 -20.52
CA CYS A 90 6.80 -16.16 -20.72
C CYS A 90 6.57 -15.46 -19.38
N LYS A 91 7.19 -14.28 -19.24
CA LYS A 91 7.05 -13.41 -18.09
C LYS A 91 7.01 -11.96 -18.57
N GLU A 92 6.08 -11.19 -18.04
CA GLU A 92 6.02 -9.74 -18.20
C GLU A 92 5.70 -9.12 -16.84
N THR A 93 6.25 -7.95 -16.54
CA THR A 93 6.01 -7.25 -15.27
C THR A 93 5.21 -5.99 -15.56
N ILE A 94 4.15 -5.77 -14.79
CA ILE A 94 3.30 -4.58 -14.88
C ILE A 94 3.24 -3.86 -13.54
N VAL A 95 3.02 -2.55 -13.55
CA VAL A 95 2.73 -1.77 -12.35
C VAL A 95 1.23 -1.62 -12.22
N VAL A 96 0.70 -1.96 -11.04
CA VAL A 96 -0.72 -1.78 -10.71
C VAL A 96 -0.82 -0.69 -9.66
N GLU A 97 -1.74 0.26 -9.87
CA GLU A 97 -2.07 1.30 -8.89
C GLU A 97 -3.38 0.96 -8.18
N SER A 98 -3.34 0.94 -6.85
CA SER A 98 -4.52 0.75 -6.03
C SER A 98 -5.42 1.98 -6.08
N THR A 99 -6.72 1.73 -6.21
CA THR A 99 -7.76 2.77 -6.17
C THR A 99 -8.41 2.92 -4.80
N VAL A 100 -8.03 2.07 -3.83
CA VAL A 100 -8.62 2.04 -2.48
C VAL A 100 -7.54 2.38 -1.47
N LYS A 101 -7.71 3.49 -0.74
CA LYS A 101 -6.89 3.78 0.43
C LYS A 101 -7.38 2.94 1.61
N LEU A 102 -6.46 2.23 2.26
CA LEU A 102 -6.78 1.49 3.49
C LEU A 102 -7.00 2.47 4.65
N PRO A 103 -7.90 2.15 5.60
CA PRO A 103 -8.06 2.94 6.81
C PRO A 103 -6.76 2.88 7.63
N VAL A 104 -6.23 4.05 7.99
CA VAL A 104 -5.05 4.14 8.85
C VAL A 104 -5.51 4.03 10.30
N VAL A 105 -4.92 3.10 11.05
CA VAL A 105 -5.18 2.97 12.50
C VAL A 105 -4.08 3.70 13.25
N TYR A 106 -4.45 4.80 13.90
CA TYR A 106 -3.57 5.58 14.74
C TYR A 106 -3.55 5.02 16.16
N THR A 107 -2.35 4.95 16.73
CA THR A 107 -2.11 4.52 18.11
C THR A 107 -1.34 5.60 18.86
N THR A 108 -1.17 5.43 20.16
CA THR A 108 -0.34 6.33 20.99
C THR A 108 1.11 6.47 20.49
N SER A 109 1.57 5.50 19.69
CA SER A 109 2.92 5.45 19.13
C SER A 109 3.00 5.90 17.67
N SER A 110 1.87 6.19 17.01
CA SER A 110 1.86 6.80 15.67
C SER A 110 2.50 8.18 15.73
N ASN A 111 3.11 8.64 14.63
CA ASN A 111 3.77 9.94 14.61
C ASN A 111 2.79 11.06 14.27
N PHE A 112 3.09 12.28 14.71
CA PHE A 112 2.31 13.45 14.31
C PHE A 112 2.33 13.68 12.80
N ALA A 113 3.45 13.39 12.11
CA ALA A 113 3.50 13.50 10.65
C ALA A 113 2.46 12.60 9.94
N ASP A 114 2.28 11.36 10.40
CA ASP A 114 1.31 10.43 9.81
C ASP A 114 -0.13 10.94 9.96
N VAL A 115 -0.42 11.67 11.05
CA VAL A 115 -1.72 12.30 11.29
C VAL A 115 -1.89 13.54 10.41
N MET A 116 -0.83 14.35 10.25
CA MET A 116 -0.88 15.58 9.46
C MET A 116 -1.08 15.34 7.97
N GLU A 117 -0.69 14.17 7.46
CA GLU A 117 -0.93 13.76 6.07
C GLU A 117 -2.40 13.39 5.80
N ASP A 118 -3.19 13.12 6.84
CA ASP A 118 -4.63 12.89 6.75
C ASP A 118 -5.41 14.12 7.25
N PRO A 119 -6.03 14.91 6.36
CA PRO A 119 -6.75 16.13 6.74
C PRO A 119 -7.86 15.89 7.77
N LYS A 120 -8.55 14.74 7.72
CA LYS A 120 -9.61 14.41 8.68
C LYS A 120 -9.03 14.04 10.03
N ALA A 121 -7.99 13.21 10.02
CA ALA A 121 -7.31 12.82 11.26
C ALA A 121 -6.75 14.06 11.95
N MET A 122 -6.13 14.96 11.18
CA MET A 122 -5.55 16.20 11.68
C MET A 122 -6.61 17.16 12.26
N GLU A 123 -7.77 17.30 11.62
CA GLU A 123 -8.88 18.10 12.18
C GLU A 123 -9.27 17.62 13.59
N ILE A 124 -9.36 16.30 13.79
CA ILE A 124 -9.70 15.70 15.08
C ILE A 124 -8.53 15.77 16.08
N CYS A 125 -7.29 15.63 15.61
CA CYS A 125 -6.07 15.67 16.42
C CYS A 125 -5.58 17.09 16.75
N GLN A 126 -6.24 18.14 16.23
CA GLN A 126 -5.87 19.53 16.45
C GLN A 126 -5.65 19.92 17.92
N PRO A 127 -6.48 19.47 18.90
CA PRO A 127 -6.24 19.79 20.30
C PRO A 127 -4.90 19.24 20.80
N LEU A 128 -4.57 18.01 20.39
CA LEU A 128 -3.32 17.35 20.73
C LEU A 128 -2.14 18.11 20.13
N TRP A 129 -2.24 18.47 18.84
CA TRP A 129 -1.23 19.27 18.14
C TRP A 129 -1.00 20.61 18.84
N ASN A 130 -2.06 21.31 19.24
CA ASN A 130 -1.93 22.61 19.91
C ASN A 130 -1.13 22.53 21.23
N SER A 131 -1.27 21.43 21.97
CA SER A 131 -0.53 21.20 23.22
C SER A 131 0.98 21.04 22.99
N VAL A 132 1.39 20.46 21.86
CA VAL A 132 2.81 20.24 21.50
C VAL A 132 3.38 21.36 20.64
N ALA A 133 2.56 22.05 19.86
CA ALA A 133 2.95 23.17 19.01
C ALA A 133 3.51 24.33 19.82
N SER A 134 3.10 24.48 21.08
CA SER A 134 3.64 25.45 22.03
C SER A 134 5.14 25.29 22.27
N LEU A 135 5.70 24.07 22.19
CA LEU A 135 7.14 23.81 22.32
C LEU A 135 7.95 24.37 21.17
N PHE A 136 7.30 24.53 20.01
CA PHE A 136 7.92 24.96 18.76
C PHE A 136 7.65 26.44 18.47
N LYS A 137 6.79 27.08 19.26
CA LYS A 137 6.66 28.54 19.24
C LYS A 137 7.96 29.13 19.78
N GLY A 138 8.73 29.75 18.90
CA GLY A 138 9.84 30.60 19.28
C GLY A 138 9.36 31.76 20.17
N ASP A 139 10.28 32.38 20.87
CA ASP A 139 9.99 33.61 21.62
C ASP A 139 9.65 34.73 20.61
N ASP A 140 8.36 35.04 20.45
CA ASP A 140 7.82 36.06 19.52
C ASP A 140 8.41 37.47 19.76
N THR A 141 9.20 37.64 20.83
CA THR A 141 9.86 38.89 21.19
C THR A 141 11.21 39.12 20.48
N LYS A 142 11.71 38.14 19.71
CA LYS A 142 12.96 38.28 18.93
C LYS A 142 12.71 38.25 17.43
N GLU A 143 13.08 39.32 16.73
CA GLU A 143 13.19 39.31 15.27
C GLU A 143 14.26 38.30 14.85
N SER A 144 13.82 37.16 14.32
CA SER A 144 14.71 36.16 13.72
C SER A 144 14.79 36.36 12.21
N SER A 145 15.97 36.12 11.65
CA SER A 145 16.17 36.23 10.19
C SER A 145 15.38 35.15 9.44
N ALA A 146 15.09 35.37 8.15
CA ALA A 146 14.41 34.38 7.31
C ALA A 146 15.17 33.03 7.23
N ALA A 147 16.50 33.06 7.32
CA ALA A 147 17.31 31.84 7.36
C ALA A 147 17.14 31.07 8.68
N GLU A 148 17.07 31.77 9.82
CA GLU A 148 16.83 31.16 11.13
C GLU A 148 15.42 30.55 11.23
N GLN A 149 14.42 31.23 10.67
CA GLN A 149 13.06 30.71 10.58
C GLN A 149 13.00 29.43 9.72
N ALA A 150 13.63 29.42 8.55
CA ALA A 150 13.67 28.23 7.70
C ALA A 150 14.37 27.03 8.38
N VAL A 151 15.46 27.27 9.12
CA VAL A 151 16.14 26.23 9.89
C VAL A 151 15.26 25.70 11.02
N MET A 152 14.53 26.58 11.71
CA MET A 152 13.57 26.19 12.74
C MET A 152 12.43 25.36 12.15
N GLU A 153 11.84 25.79 11.03
CA GLU A 153 10.79 25.04 10.33
C GLU A 153 11.26 23.64 9.90
N MET A 154 12.47 23.55 9.34
CA MET A 154 13.07 22.25 8.99
C MET A 154 13.33 21.38 10.22
N MET A 155 13.76 21.97 11.34
CA MET A 155 13.98 21.23 12.59
C MET A 155 12.65 20.71 13.14
N VAL A 156 11.61 21.54 13.19
CA VAL A 156 10.25 21.15 13.62
C VAL A 156 9.71 20.06 12.72
N ALA A 157 9.77 20.22 11.39
CA ALA A 157 9.31 19.21 10.44
C ALA A 157 10.00 17.85 10.63
N ASN A 158 11.30 17.84 10.90
CA ASN A 158 12.03 16.60 11.18
C ASN A 158 11.70 16.00 12.55
N MET A 159 11.47 16.81 13.58
CA MET A 159 11.05 16.32 14.90
C MET A 159 9.65 15.71 14.86
N VAL A 160 8.70 16.36 14.18
CA VAL A 160 7.31 15.92 14.07
C VAL A 160 7.18 14.59 13.33
N LYS A 161 8.08 14.32 12.38
CA LYS A 161 8.19 13.01 11.69
C LYS A 161 8.46 11.83 12.61
N VAL A 162 9.13 12.05 13.74
CA VAL A 162 9.51 10.99 14.68
C VAL A 162 8.87 11.13 16.05
N MET A 163 8.04 12.16 16.24
CA MET A 163 7.38 12.43 17.51
C MET A 163 6.09 11.62 17.61
N PRO A 164 5.99 10.67 18.57
CA PRO A 164 4.77 9.89 18.75
C PRO A 164 3.66 10.72 19.40
N LEU A 165 2.39 10.39 19.13
CA LEU A 165 1.23 11.12 19.67
C LEU A 165 1.22 11.21 21.21
N ARG A 166 1.68 10.16 21.90
CA ARG A 166 1.83 10.16 23.37
C ARG A 166 2.77 11.24 23.91
N ALA A 167 3.64 11.81 23.08
CA ALA A 167 4.54 12.89 23.49
C ALA A 167 3.76 14.11 24.00
N ALA A 168 2.55 14.36 23.48
CA ALA A 168 1.70 15.45 23.94
C ALA A 168 1.28 15.34 25.42
N ILE A 169 1.34 14.16 26.02
CA ILE A 169 1.09 13.98 27.46
C ILE A 169 2.27 14.53 28.28
N ASN A 170 3.50 14.23 27.86
CA ASN A 170 4.71 14.62 28.59
C ASN A 170 5.10 16.08 28.34
N PHE A 171 4.79 16.59 27.15
CA PHE A 171 5.17 17.94 26.74
C PHE A 171 4.01 18.92 26.67
N GLY A 172 2.77 18.45 26.78
CA GLY A 172 1.66 19.31 27.11
C GLY A 172 1.86 19.87 28.52
N ASP A 173 1.39 21.08 28.75
CA ASP A 173 1.33 21.78 30.04
C ASP A 173 0.41 21.11 31.09
N GLY A 174 0.24 19.79 31.02
CA GLY A 174 -0.78 19.02 31.76
C GLY A 174 -2.16 19.06 31.13
N SER A 175 -2.34 19.69 29.96
CA SER A 175 -3.62 19.79 29.25
C SER A 175 -4.12 18.50 28.59
N VAL A 176 -3.26 17.48 28.47
CA VAL A 176 -3.57 16.21 27.79
C VAL A 176 -3.31 15.05 28.73
N THR A 177 -4.38 14.33 29.08
CA THR A 177 -4.31 13.06 29.82
C THR A 177 -4.33 11.85 28.88
N TYR A 178 -4.01 10.66 29.42
CA TYR A 178 -4.15 9.40 28.66
C TYR A 178 -5.60 9.18 28.20
N GLU A 179 -6.59 9.48 29.05
CA GLU A 179 -8.00 9.33 28.70
C GLU A 179 -8.43 10.26 27.56
N GLN A 180 -7.91 11.48 27.52
CA GLN A 180 -8.17 12.43 26.42
C GLN A 180 -7.50 11.97 25.13
N LEU A 181 -6.26 11.47 25.20
CA LEU A 181 -5.57 10.91 24.05
C LEU A 181 -6.32 9.70 23.49
N ASP A 182 -6.73 8.76 24.33
CA ASP A 182 -7.47 7.57 23.91
C ASP A 182 -8.82 7.95 23.28
N ALA A 183 -9.54 8.92 23.86
CA ALA A 183 -10.79 9.41 23.29
C ALA A 183 -10.61 10.09 21.91
N ILE A 184 -9.48 10.76 21.69
CA ILE A 184 -9.13 11.34 20.38
C ILE A 184 -8.79 10.22 19.39
N LEU A 185 -7.97 9.25 19.78
CA LEU A 185 -7.61 8.11 18.94
C LEU A 185 -8.84 7.28 18.53
N GLU A 186 -9.79 7.05 19.44
CA GLU A 186 -11.06 6.39 19.11
C GLU A 186 -11.87 7.15 18.06
N LYS A 187 -11.87 8.49 18.11
CA LYS A 187 -12.58 9.32 17.12
C LYS A 187 -11.89 9.29 15.77
N ILE A 188 -10.56 9.43 15.75
CA ILE A 188 -9.78 9.42 14.51
C ILE A 188 -9.95 8.08 13.79
N ASN A 189 -9.84 6.96 14.51
CA ASN A 189 -9.95 5.63 13.94
C ASN A 189 -11.37 5.23 13.50
N ARG A 190 -12.37 6.09 13.73
CA ARG A 190 -13.77 5.88 13.32
C ARG A 190 -14.26 6.84 12.22
N ALA A 191 -13.44 7.83 11.81
CA ALA A 191 -13.80 8.91 10.86
C ALA A 191 -13.47 8.60 9.39
#